data_AF-A0A2D6XGM3-F1
#
_entry.id   AF-A0A2D6XGM3-F1
#
_cell.length_a   1.000
_cell.length_b   1.000
_cell.length_c   1.000
_cell.angle_alpha   90.00
_cell.angle_beta   90.00
_cell.angle_gamma   90.00
#
_symmetry.space_group_name_H-M   'P 1'
#
loop_
_entity.id
_entity.type
_entity.pdbx_description
1 polymer ?
#
loop_
_entity_poly.entity_id
_entity_poly.type
_entity_poly.pdbx_seq_one_letter_code
_entity_poly.pdbx_strand_id
1 'polypeptide(L)' 'MFFHNIYIMNIHRYIIMNVHSKIIAIIKKEKIVTSSEIARKLGVSWNTAEKYLLELVIEGKIEKIKKLGVNLWLVK' A
#
# COMPACT_ATOMS: atom_id res chain seq x y z
N MET A 1 14.45 9.19 27.12
CA MET A 1 14.78 8.41 25.91
C MET A 1 13.57 7.68 25.29
N PHE A 2 12.62 7.17 26.09
CA PHE A 2 11.41 6.48 25.59
C PHE A 2 10.44 7.35 24.76
N PHE A 3 10.24 8.63 25.13
CA PHE A 3 9.29 9.52 24.44
C PHE A 3 9.68 9.83 22.99
N HIS A 4 10.97 9.95 22.69
CA HIS A 4 11.45 10.23 21.34
C HIS A 4 11.14 9.07 20.38
N ASN A 5 11.24 7.83 20.87
CA ASN A 5 10.97 6.62 20.09
C ASN A 5 9.47 6.49 19.78
N ILE A 6 8.60 6.76 20.76
CA ILE A 6 7.14 6.79 20.57
C ILE A 6 6.75 7.87 19.54
N TYR A 7 7.38 9.05 19.58
CA TYR A 7 7.07 10.13 18.65
C TYR A 7 7.46 9.78 17.20
N ILE A 8 8.64 9.19 17.00
CA ILE A 8 9.10 8.71 15.69
C ILE A 8 8.16 7.62 15.14
N MET A 9 7.73 6.67 15.99
CA MET A 9 6.79 5.63 15.59
C MET A 9 5.44 6.21 15.14
N ASN A 10 4.93 7.24 15.83
CA ASN A 10 3.68 7.90 15.47
C ASN A 10 3.78 8.66 14.14
N ILE A 11 4.90 9.34 13.89
CA ILE A 11 5.15 10.02 12.60
C ILE A 11 5.21 8.99 11.47
N HIS A 12 5.92 7.88 11.67
CA HIS A 12 5.98 6.81 10.68
C HIS A 12 4.58 6.27 10.36
N ARG A 13 3.76 6.05 11.40
CA ARG A 13 2.38 5.57 11.25
C ARG A 13 1.50 6.56 10.50
N TYR A 14 1.64 7.86 10.77
CA TYR A 14 0.91 8.91 10.07
C TYR A 14 1.27 8.98 8.57
N ILE A 15 2.56 8.86 8.24
CA ILE A 15 3.03 8.82 6.85
C ILE A 15 2.43 7.60 6.13
N ILE A 16 2.42 6.43 6.78
CA ILE A 16 1.86 5.19 6.22
C ILE A 16 0.34 5.32 5.96
N MET A 17 -0.42 5.90 6.89
CA MET A 17 -1.86 6.13 6.72
C MET A 17 -2.18 7.01 5.51
N ASN A 18 -1.33 7.98 5.20
CA ASN A 18 -1.48 8.83 4.02
C ASN A 18 -1.14 8.10 2.70
N VAL A 19 -0.30 7.06 2.76
CA VAL A 19 0.03 6.24 1.58
C VAL A 19 -1.12 5.29 1.25
N HIS A 20 -1.73 4.68 2.27
CA HIS A 20 -2.87 3.78 2.10
C HIS A 20 -4.06 4.44 1.39
N SER A 21 -4.42 5.66 1.78
CA SER A 21 -5.51 6.40 1.13
C SER A 21 -5.20 6.70 -0.34
N LYS A 22 -3.95 7.06 -0.67
CA LYS A 22 -3.50 7.28 -2.05
C LYS A 22 -3.57 6.01 -2.89
N ILE A 23 -3.13 4.87 -2.35
CA ILE A 23 -3.20 3.58 -3.04
C ILE A 23 -4.66 3.24 -3.38
N ILE A 24 -5.57 3.37 -2.42
CA ILE A 24 -7.00 3.10 -2.66
C ILE A 24 -7.56 4.02 -3.76
N ALA A 25 -7.20 5.31 -3.75
CA ALA A 25 -7.63 6.24 -4.80
C ALA A 25 -7.12 5.84 -6.19
N ILE A 26 -5.87 5.36 -6.29
CA ILE A 26 -5.29 4.85 -7.54
C ILE A 26 -6.06 3.60 -8.01
N ILE A 27 -6.28 2.62 -7.14
CA ILE A 27 -6.96 1.37 -7.51
C ILE A 27 -8.41 1.65 -7.93
N LYS A 28 -9.11 2.56 -7.24
CA LYS A 28 -10.47 2.97 -7.64
C LYS A 28 -10.52 3.57 -9.04
N LYS A 29 -9.49 4.35 -9.42
CA LYS A 29 -9.39 4.95 -10.76
C LYS A 29 -9.08 3.93 -11.85
N GLU A 30 -8.20 2.97 -11.57
CA GLU A 30 -7.68 2.03 -12.57
C GLU A 30 -8.39 0.66 -12.57
N LYS A 31 -9.27 0.42 -11.59
CA LYS A 31 -10.01 -0.83 -11.31
C LYS A 31 -9.12 -2.01 -10.90
N ILE A 32 -8.02 -2.22 -11.59
CA ILE A 32 -7.04 -3.29 -11.34
C ILE A 32 -5.65 -2.70 -11.51
N VAL A 33 -4.76 -2.96 -10.55
CA VAL A 33 -3.35 -2.54 -10.62
C VAL A 33 -2.41 -3.67 -10.22
N THR A 34 -1.14 -3.53 -10.57
CA THR A 34 -0.03 -4.39 -10.16
C THR A 34 0.84 -3.71 -9.10
N SER A 35 1.63 -4.49 -8.36
CA SER A 35 2.62 -3.95 -7.41
C SER A 35 3.62 -3.00 -8.09
N SER A 36 3.99 -3.29 -9.33
CA SER A 36 4.91 -2.48 -10.13
C SER A 36 4.33 -1.12 -10.51
N GLU A 37 3.03 -1.06 -10.82
CA GLU A 37 2.35 0.20 -11.13
C GLU A 37 2.22 1.08 -9.90
N ILE A 38 1.88 0.49 -8.75
CA ILE A 38 1.83 1.21 -7.47
C ILE A 38 3.20 1.74 -7.10
N ALA A 39 4.26 0.93 -7.22
CA ALA A 39 5.64 1.35 -6.98
C ALA A 39 6.02 2.57 -7.83
N ARG A 40 5.73 2.51 -9.14
CA ARG A 40 6.01 3.61 -10.08
C ARG A 40 5.22 4.88 -9.75
N LYS A 41 3.94 4.76 -9.39
CA LYS A 41 3.08 5.93 -9.09
C LYS A 41 3.42 6.60 -7.76
N LEU A 42 3.90 5.82 -6.79
CA LEU A 42 4.30 6.34 -5.48
C LEU A 42 5.78 6.73 -5.41
N GLY A 43 6.59 6.35 -6.41
CA GLY A 43 8.04 6.58 -6.40
C GLY A 43 8.78 5.74 -5.35
N VAL A 44 8.28 4.53 -5.07
CA VAL A 44 8.85 3.63 -4.05
C VAL A 44 9.36 2.34 -4.68
N SER A 45 10.13 1.56 -3.92
CA SER A 45 10.57 0.24 -4.38
C SER A 45 9.39 -0.73 -4.52
N TRP A 46 9.54 -1.73 -5.38
CA TRP A 46 8.53 -2.78 -5.58
C TRP A 46 8.17 -3.49 -4.27
N ASN A 47 9.17 -3.84 -3.45
CA ASN A 47 8.96 -4.48 -2.15
C ASN A 47 8.19 -3.59 -1.17
N THR A 48 8.47 -2.28 -1.19
CA THR A 48 7.75 -1.31 -0.35
C THR A 48 6.28 -1.20 -0.77
N ALA A 49 6.01 -1.12 -2.07
CA ALA A 49 4.66 -1.11 -2.60
C ALA A 49 3.90 -2.40 -2.26
N GLU A 50 4.55 -3.55 -2.40
CA GLU A 50 3.95 -4.84 -2.05
C GLU A 50 3.61 -4.92 -0.56
N LYS A 51 4.48 -4.42 0.33
CA LYS A 51 4.20 -4.34 1.76
C LYS A 51 2.95 -3.49 2.07
N TYR A 52 2.84 -2.31 1.47
CA TYR A 52 1.65 -1.46 1.67
C TYR A 52 0.37 -2.09 1.16
N LEU A 53 0.43 -2.79 0.03
CA LEU A 53 -0.72 -3.50 -0.53
C LEU A 53 -1.14 -4.68 0.36
N LEU A 54 -0.19 -5.43 0.93
CA LEU A 54 -0.48 -6.50 1.88
C LEU A 54 -1.11 -5.96 3.18
N GLU A 55 -0.64 -4.82 3.69
CA GLU A 55 -1.28 -4.15 4.83
C GLU A 55 -2.75 -3.82 4.53
N LEU A 56 -3.05 -3.28 3.34
CA LEU A 56 -4.43 -3.00 2.91
C LEU A 56 -5.31 -4.25 2.73
N VAL A 57 -4.71 -5.40 2.36
CA VAL A 57 -5.41 -6.69 2.33
C VAL A 57 -5.75 -7.14 3.76
N ILE A 58 -4.82 -7.00 4.70
CA ILE A 58 -5.05 -7.33 6.12
C ILE A 58 -6.16 -6.45 6.71
N GLU A 59 -6.22 -5.18 6.32
CA GLU A 59 -7.30 -4.26 6.69
C GLU A 59 -8.64 -4.54 5.96
N GLY A 60 -8.67 -5.49 5.01
CA GLY A 60 -9.86 -5.86 4.25
C GLY A 60 -10.34 -4.83 3.23
N LYS A 61 -9.48 -3.86 2.87
CA LYS A 61 -9.83 -2.76 1.94
C LYS A 61 -9.64 -3.13 0.48
N ILE A 62 -8.72 -4.06 0.19
CA ILE A 62 -8.43 -4.52 -1.16
C ILE A 62 -8.29 -6.04 -1.17
N GLU A 63 -8.42 -6.63 -2.35
CA GLU A 63 -8.23 -8.05 -2.61
C GLU A 63 -7.03 -8.27 -3.52
N LYS A 64 -6.34 -9.40 -3.31
CA LYS A 64 -5.20 -9.86 -4.11
C LYS A 64 -5.64 -11.03 -4.99
N ILE A 65 -5.51 -10.88 -6.30
CA ILE A 65 -5.72 -11.95 -7.27
C ILE A 65 -4.39 -12.30 -7.92
N LYS A 66 -4.01 -13.58 -7.93
CA LYS A 66 -2.84 -14.05 -8.68
C LYS A 66 -3.28 -14.53 -10.06
N LYS A 67 -2.79 -13.90 -11.12
CA LYS A 67 -3.12 -14.28 -12.51
C LYS A 67 -1.86 -14.26 -13.37
N LEU A 68 -1.61 -15.36 -14.08
CA LEU A 68 -0.48 -15.50 -15.02
C LEU A 68 0.89 -15.13 -14.41
N GLY A 69 1.11 -15.47 -13.13
CA GLY A 69 2.38 -15.19 -12.44
C GLY A 69 2.50 -13.78 -11.84
N VAL A 70 1.49 -12.91 -12.00
CA VAL A 70 1.50 -11.53 -11.49
C VAL A 70 0.42 -11.35 -10.41
N ASN A 71 0.73 -10.51 -9.41
CA ASN A 71 -0.22 -10.08 -8.38
C ASN A 71 -1.03 -8.89 -8.90
N LEU A 72 -2.34 -9.06 -8.98
CA LEU A 72 -3.33 -8.04 -9.31
C LEU A 72 -4.05 -7.62 -8.03
N TRP A 73 -4.30 -6.31 -7.90
CA TRP A 73 -4.89 -5.70 -6.73
C TRP A 73 -6.12 -4.90 -7.14
N LEU A 74 -7.20 -5.08 -6.39
CA LEU A 74 -8.52 -4.53 -6.68
C LEU A 74 -9.19 -4.12 -5.37
N VAL A 75 -9.96 -3.03 -5.39
CA VAL A 75 -10.75 -2.64 -4.22
C VAL A 75 -11.93 -3.59 -4.07
N LYS A 76 -12.23 -3.96 -2.83
CA LYS A 76 -13.40 -4.78 -2.49
C LYS A 76 -14.71 -3.98 -2.61
#